data_AF-A0AAN5TRG3-F1
#
_entry.id   AF-A0AAN5TRG3-F1
#
_cell.length_a   1.000
_cell.length_b   1.000
_cell.length_c   1.000
_cell.angle_alpha   90.00
_cell.angle_beta   90.00
_cell.angle_gamma   90.00
#
_symmetry.space_group_name_H-M   'P 1'
#
loop_
_entity.id
_entity.type
_entity.pdbx_description
1 polymer ?
#
loop_
_entity_poly.entity_id
_entity_poly.type
_entity_poly.pdbx_seq_one_letter_code
_entity_poly.pdbx_strand_id
1 'polypeptide(L)' 'MAEPFLKNRRRFTSSLDNHLVPLFDELAAKTRIPKSRLLDEAISDLLLKHGVPPTKKDEKNDN' A
#
# COMPACT_ATOMS: atom_id res chain seq x y z
N MET A 1 25.63 3.09 5.55
CA MET A 1 24.75 2.70 4.43
C MET A 1 23.61 3.70 4.40
N ALA A 2 23.47 4.50 3.34
CA ALA A 2 22.41 5.50 3.26
C ALA A 2 21.05 4.78 3.21
N GLU A 3 20.11 5.18 4.07
CA GLU A 3 18.76 4.63 4.03
C GLU A 3 18.14 4.94 2.67
N PRO A 4 17.57 3.95 1.96
CA PRO A 4 16.92 4.20 0.68
C PRO A 4 15.74 5.14 0.89
N PHE A 5 15.88 6.38 0.44
CA PHE A 5 14.86 7.41 0.52
C PHE A 5 13.74 7.10 -0.47
N LEU A 6 12.63 6.56 0.04
CA LEU A 6 11.44 6.27 -0.75
C LEU A 6 10.63 7.57 -0.91
N LYS A 7 10.73 8.24 -2.06
CA LYS A 7 10.04 9.51 -2.34
C LYS A 7 8.51 9.43 -2.20
N ASN A 8 7.92 8.27 -2.52
CA ASN A 8 6.46 8.10 -2.59
C ASN A 8 5.93 7.02 -1.63
N ARG A 9 6.77 6.44 -0.76
CA ARG A 9 6.38 5.36 0.16
C ARG A 9 6.91 5.62 1.55
N ARG A 10 6.03 5.58 2.55
CA ARG A 10 6.40 5.62 3.97
C ARG A 10 6.35 4.20 4.53
N ARG A 11 7.40 3.76 5.25
CA ARG A 11 7.35 2.47 5.96
C ARG A 11 6.30 2.57 7.05
N PHE A 12 5.39 1.59 7.10
CA PHE A 12 4.40 1.45 8.15
C PHE A 12 4.57 0.06 8.77
N THR A 13 4.54 0.00 10.09
CA THR A 13 4.55 -1.26 10.85
C THR A 13 3.19 -1.37 11.52
N SER A 14 2.40 -2.38 11.13
CA SER A 14 1.11 -2.67 11.75
C SER A 14 1.01 -4.13 12.15
N SER A 15 0.17 -4.37 13.15
CA SER A 15 -0.33 -5.70 13.46
C SER A 15 -1.48 -6.04 12.50
N LEU A 16 -1.49 -7.27 12.00
CA LEU A 16 -2.52 -7.82 11.11
C LEU A 16 -2.95 -9.16 11.71
N ASP A 17 -4.21 -9.57 11.54
CA ASP A 17 -4.71 -10.85 12.03
C ASP A 17 -3.87 -12.03 11.49
N ASN A 18 -3.45 -12.93 12.38
CA ASN A 18 -2.63 -14.09 12.05
C ASN A 18 -3.24 -14.96 10.94
N HIS A 19 -4.57 -15.02 10.86
CA HIS A 19 -5.28 -15.82 9.85
C HIS A 19 -5.20 -15.22 8.44
N LEU A 20 -5.04 -13.90 8.34
CA LEU A 20 -5.00 -13.18 7.07
C LEU A 20 -3.59 -13.14 6.46
N VAL A 21 -2.54 -13.29 7.26
CA VAL A 21 -1.15 -13.35 6.78
C VAL A 21 -0.93 -14.43 5.72
N PRO A 22 -1.28 -15.72 5.93
CA PRO A 22 -1.06 -16.75 4.91
C PRO A 22 -1.89 -16.51 3.64
N LEU A 23 -3.14 -16.04 3.79
CA LEU A 23 -4.01 -15.73 2.66
C LEU A 23 -3.46 -14.58 1.80
N PHE A 24 -2.90 -13.56 2.46
CA PHE A 24 -2.29 -12.43 1.78
C PHE A 24 -1.02 -12.83 1.02
N ASP A 25 -0.24 -13.75 1.59
CA ASP A 25 0.95 -14.30 0.97
C ASP A 25 0.61 -15.14 -0.27
N GLU A 26 -0.42 -15.98 -0.17
CA GLU A 26 -0.95 -16.74 -1.30
C GLU A 26 -1.49 -15.83 -2.41
N LEU A 27 -2.20 -14.75 -2.04
CA LEU A 27 -2.72 -13.77 -3.00
C LEU A 27 -1.59 -13.10 -3.78
N ALA A 28 -0.52 -12.68 -3.08
CA ALA A 28 0.66 -12.10 -3.71
C ALA A 28 1.35 -13.10 -4.66
N ALA A 29 1.46 -14.37 -4.25
CA ALA A 29 2.04 -15.43 -5.09
C ALA A 29 1.20 -15.70 -6.34
N LYS A 30 -0.13 -15.77 -6.20
CA LYS A 30 -1.06 -16.08 -7.29
C LYS A 30 -1.15 -14.95 -8.32
N THR A 31 -1.25 -13.70 -7.84
CA THR A 31 -1.38 -12.51 -8.70
C THR A 31 -0.05 -12.03 -9.26
N ARG A 32 1.08 -12.46 -8.67
CA ARG A 32 2.44 -11.93 -8.93
C ARG A 32 2.57 -10.43 -8.66
N ILE A 33 1.68 -9.86 -7.85
CA ILE A 33 1.72 -8.47 -7.43
C ILE A 33 2.48 -8.41 -6.09
N PRO A 34 3.44 -7.48 -5.92
CA PRO A 34 4.14 -7.34 -4.65
C PRO A 34 3.17 -6.94 -3.53
N LYS A 35 3.35 -7.52 -2.34
CA LYS A 35 2.55 -7.26 -1.13
C LYS A 35 2.33 -5.77 -0.85
N SER A 36 3.37 -4.95 -1.04
CA SER A 36 3.26 -3.50 -0.85
C SER A 36 2.23 -2.85 -1.76
N ARG A 37 2.11 -3.30 -3.02
CA ARG A 37 1.13 -2.76 -3.98
C ARG A 37 -0.28 -3.27 -3.71
N LEU A 38 -0.44 -4.51 -3.27
CA LEU A 38 -1.73 -5.03 -2.81
C LEU A 38 -2.24 -4.29 -1.56
N LEU A 39 -1.33 -3.90 -0.65
CA LEU A 39 -1.67 -3.05 0.49
C LEU A 39 -2.12 -1.65 0.03
N ASP A 40 -1.41 -1.05 -0.92
CA ASP A 40 -1.78 0.26 -1.48
C ASP A 40 -3.22 0.21 -2.07
N GLU A 41 -3.56 -0.88 -2.78
CA GLU A 41 -4.88 -1.13 -3.35
C GLU A 41 -5.96 -1.32 -2.26
N ALA A 42 -5.70 -2.21 -1.31
CA ALA A 42 -6.63 -2.48 -0.20
C ALA A 42 -6.95 -1.22 0.61
N ILE A 43 -5.94 -0.39 0.89
CA ILE A 43 -6.14 0.89 1.60
C ILE A 43 -6.92 1.88 0.74
N SER A 44 -6.65 1.96 -0.57
CA SER A 44 -7.38 2.85 -1.48
C SER A 44 -8.86 2.49 -1.55
N ASP A 45 -9.18 1.20 -1.67
CA ASP A 45 -10.56 0.69 -1.68
C ASP A 45 -11.26 0.96 -0.35
N LEU A 46 -10.55 0.80 0.77
CA LEU A 46 -11.09 1.05 2.11
C LEU A 46 -11.38 2.55 2.29
N LEU A 47 -10.47 3.43 1.88
CA LEU A 47 -10.70 4.88 1.90
C LEU A 47 -11.91 5.28 1.06
N LEU A 48 -12.03 4.74 -0.15
CA LEU A 48 -13.17 4.99 -1.04
C LEU A 48 -14.49 4.55 -0.39
N LYS A 49 -14.50 3.36 0.23
CA LYS A 49 -15.68 2.82 0.94
C LYS A 49 -16.13 3.72 2.11
N HIS A 50 -15.19 4.44 2.73
CA HIS A 50 -15.48 5.39 3.80
C HIS A 50 -15.69 6.84 3.30
N GLY A 51 -15.82 7.04 1.98
CA GLY A 51 -16.09 8.36 1.40
C GLY A 51 -14.87 9.29 1.37
N VAL A 52 -13.67 8.76 1.58
CA VAL A 52 -12.41 9.50 1.45
C VAL A 52 -11.82 9.17 0.08
N PRO A 53 -11.98 10.02 -0.95
CA PRO A 53 -11.40 9.74 -2.24
C PRO A 53 -9.87 9.77 -2.13
N PRO A 54 -9.15 8.74 -2.61
CA PRO A 54 -7.70 8.78 -2.66
C PRO A 54 -7.28 9.84 -3.68
N THR A 55 -7.00 11.05 -3.21
CA THR A 55 -6.48 12.12 -4.07
C THR A 55 -5.09 11.72 -4.54
N LYS A 56 -4.91 11.49 -5.84
CA LYS A 56 -3.57 11.39 -6.44
C LYS A 56 -2.86 12.73 -6.19
N LYS A 57 -1.86 12.74 -5.31
CA LYS A 57 -0.93 13.86 -5.18
C LYS A 57 0.14 13.72 -6.26
N ASP A 58 -0.26 13.92 -7.51
CA ASP A 58 0.66 14.16 -8.62
C ASP A 58 0.22 15.46 -9.31
N GLU A 59 0.21 16.57 -8.57
CA GLU A 59 0.23 17.92 -9.14
C GLU A 59 0.48 18.94 -8.02
N LYS A 60 1.77 19.24 -7.79
CA LYS A 60 2.30 20.60 -7.49
C LYS A 60 3.78 20.53 -7.11
N ASN A 61 4.62 20.86 -8.10
CA ASN A 61 5.60 21.96 -8.15
C ASN A 61 6.65 21.54 -9.21
N ASP A 62 6.47 21.85 -10.50
CA ASP A 62 6.83 23.12 -11.17
C ASP A 62 7.99 23.90 -10.51
N ASN A 63 8.98 24.19 -11.36
CA ASN A 63 10.23 24.95 -11.19
C ASN A 63 11.47 24.22 -10.65
#